data_AF-A0A3A5UR11-F1
#
_entry.id   AF-A0A3A5UR11-F1
#
_cell.length_a   1.000
_cell.length_b   1.000
_cell.length_c   1.000
_cell.angle_alpha   90.00
_cell.angle_beta   90.00
_cell.angle_gamma   90.00
#
_symmetry.space_group_name_H-M   'P 1'
#
loop_
_entity.id
_entity.type
_entity.pdbx_description
1 polymer ?
#
loop_
_entity_poly.entity_id
_entity_poly.type
_entity_poly.pdbx_seq_one_letter_code
_entity_poly.pdbx_strand_id
1 'polypeptide(L)'
;MQSVLSMQQINDILQSENEEVKLDGASINEICLRLNDGVSGAEFLAGSEHNWEVRSPSEGEWRHAHEKIGLELNPKKIEILADGVADNYRGAMMDGRPRPFNGIGPMALHRTAIETHPSQEGVTALSSAPMDRPLDGIVTRLVITPIRSGEGKKVPLNADFFANIRGEVFWTILLGVIPSFVIPIARGMGSYAVTGWANLLFGGLCAGFVTGALWRPRRPTLQYDDIEDSTLIRE
;
A
#
# COMPACT_ATOMS: atom_id res chain seq x y z
N MET A 1 -8.85 1.29 24.11
CA MET A 1 -7.96 1.11 25.27
C MET A 1 -6.54 1.01 24.72
N GLN A 2 -5.67 1.97 25.01
CA GLN A 2 -4.26 1.89 24.63
C GLN A 2 -3.53 1.17 25.77
N SER A 3 -3.20 -0.11 25.59
CA SER A 3 -2.38 -0.84 26.56
C SER A 3 -1.00 -1.05 25.97
N VAL A 4 -0.02 -0.33 26.51
CA VAL A 4 1.40 -0.57 26.21
C VAL A 4 1.89 -1.64 27.17
N LEU A 5 2.50 -2.70 26.65
CA LEU A 5 3.14 -3.71 27.49
C LEU A 5 4.33 -3.08 28.21
N SER A 6 4.36 -3.23 29.54
CA SER A 6 5.51 -2.86 30.34
C SER A 6 6.70 -3.79 30.07
N MET A 7 7.92 -3.34 30.35
CA MET A 7 9.10 -4.19 30.17
C MET A 7 9.02 -5.48 30.99
N GLN A 8 8.42 -5.43 32.19
CA GLN A 8 8.18 -6.63 32.99
C GLN A 8 7.27 -7.63 32.26
N GLN A 9 6.17 -7.17 31.67
CA GLN A 9 5.28 -8.03 30.90
C GLN A 9 5.98 -8.61 29.66
N ILE A 10 6.83 -7.82 29.00
CA ILE A 10 7.63 -8.31 27.86
C ILE A 10 8.59 -9.41 28.33
N ASN A 11 9.29 -9.22 29.45
CA ASN A 11 10.19 -10.20 30.03
C ASN A 11 9.47 -11.47 30.49
N ASP A 12 8.30 -11.33 31.11
CA ASP A 12 7.47 -12.45 31.52
C ASP A 12 7.00 -13.26 30.30
N ILE A 13 6.55 -12.57 29.24
CA ILE A 13 6.18 -13.21 27.98
C ILE A 13 7.38 -13.91 27.37
N LEU A 14 8.54 -13.28 27.29
CA LEU A 14 9.74 -13.86 26.67
C LEU A 14 10.45 -14.88 27.58
N GLN A 15 10.06 -15.01 28.85
CA GLN A 15 10.82 -15.74 29.88
C GLN A 15 12.30 -15.34 29.92
N SER A 16 12.59 -14.04 29.78
CA SER A 16 13.96 -13.52 29.77
C SER A 16 14.35 -12.98 31.14
N GLU A 17 15.57 -13.29 31.59
CA GLU A 17 16.18 -12.72 32.80
C GLU A 17 16.87 -11.36 32.53
N ASN A 18 16.83 -10.85 31.30
CA ASN A 18 17.52 -9.61 30.92
C ASN A 18 16.78 -8.36 31.43
N GLU A 19 17.54 -7.39 31.97
CA GLU A 19 17.00 -6.10 32.41
C GLU A 19 16.53 -5.20 31.24
N GLU A 20 17.13 -5.37 30.05
CA GLU A 20 16.80 -4.58 28.86
C GLU A 20 16.64 -5.49 27.63
N VAL A 21 15.39 -5.68 27.17
CA VAL A 21 15.11 -6.41 25.92
C VAL A 21 15.07 -5.44 24.76
N LYS A 22 16.00 -5.62 23.82
CA LYS A 22 15.90 -5.01 22.50
C LYS A 22 15.08 -5.90 21.58
N LEU A 23 14.08 -5.30 20.93
CA LEU A 23 13.24 -6.02 19.99
C LEU A 23 13.97 -6.24 18.66
N ASP A 24 13.82 -7.46 18.15
CA ASP A 24 14.23 -7.94 16.85
C ASP A 24 13.11 -8.84 16.29
N GLY A 25 13.33 -9.44 15.11
CA GLY A 25 12.28 -10.27 14.51
C GLY A 25 11.98 -11.56 15.28
N ALA A 26 12.99 -12.15 15.94
CA ALA A 26 12.81 -13.38 16.71
C ALA A 26 11.97 -13.13 17.96
N SER A 27 12.29 -12.09 18.73
CA SER A 27 11.54 -11.68 19.92
C SER A 27 10.11 -11.24 19.60
N ILE A 28 9.90 -10.50 18.51
CA ILE A 28 8.54 -10.12 18.07
C ILE A 28 7.71 -11.36 17.71
N ASN A 29 8.30 -12.31 16.95
CA ASN A 29 7.61 -13.55 16.61
C ASN A 29 7.27 -14.38 17.85
N GLU A 30 8.19 -14.49 18.80
CA GLU A 30 7.97 -15.22 20.06
C GLU A 30 6.84 -14.60 20.89
N ILE A 31 6.81 -13.26 20.99
CA ILE A 31 5.71 -12.54 21.66
C ILE A 31 4.38 -12.86 20.98
N CYS A 32 4.32 -12.80 19.64
CA CYS A 32 3.11 -13.10 18.89
C CYS A 32 2.66 -14.54 19.10
N LEU A 33 3.58 -15.51 19.04
CA LEU A 33 3.29 -16.93 19.25
C LEU A 33 2.71 -17.20 20.64
N ARG A 34 3.33 -16.67 21.70
CA ARG A 34 2.84 -16.89 23.07
C ARG A 34 1.50 -16.21 23.35
N LEU A 35 1.27 -15.05 22.75
CA LEU A 35 -0.03 -14.38 22.86
C LEU A 35 -1.12 -15.11 22.07
N ASN A 36 -0.80 -15.76 20.95
CA ASN A 36 -1.74 -16.60 20.20
C ASN A 36 -2.30 -17.75 21.04
N ASP A 37 -1.46 -18.41 21.84
CA ASP A 37 -1.89 -19.49 22.74
C ASP A 37 -2.92 -18.97 23.75
N GLY A 38 -2.70 -17.76 24.29
CA GLY A 38 -3.64 -17.13 25.22
C GLY A 38 -4.94 -16.66 24.58
N VAL A 39 -4.87 -16.15 23.35
CA VAL A 39 -6.03 -15.64 22.60
C VAL A 39 -6.98 -16.76 22.20
N SER A 40 -6.47 -17.95 21.91
CA SER A 40 -7.28 -19.13 21.57
C SER A 40 -8.26 -19.55 22.69
N GLY A 41 -7.98 -19.18 23.94
CA GLY A 41 -8.84 -19.45 25.10
C GLY A 41 -9.64 -18.24 25.60
N ALA A 42 -9.60 -17.09 24.92
CA ALA A 42 -10.19 -15.87 25.43
C ALA A 42 -11.72 -15.84 25.28
N GLU A 43 -12.44 -15.62 26.38
CA GLU A 43 -13.91 -15.60 26.41
C GLU A 43 -14.53 -14.56 25.47
N PHE A 44 -13.88 -13.41 25.24
CA PHE A 44 -14.42 -12.38 24.34
C PHE A 44 -14.38 -12.78 22.86
N LEU A 45 -13.63 -13.84 22.52
CA LEU A 45 -13.59 -14.48 21.20
C LEU A 45 -14.38 -15.79 21.19
N ALA A 46 -14.82 -16.27 22.36
CA ALA A 46 -15.59 -17.50 22.47
C ALA A 46 -16.94 -17.33 21.75
N GLY A 47 -17.11 -18.07 20.65
CA GLY A 47 -18.32 -18.02 19.82
C GLY A 47 -18.13 -17.42 18.42
N SER A 48 -16.93 -16.91 18.08
CA SER A 48 -16.65 -16.57 16.68
C SER A 48 -16.42 -17.83 15.83
N GLU A 49 -16.89 -17.83 14.58
CA GLU A 49 -16.60 -18.91 13.61
C GLU A 49 -15.15 -18.87 13.07
N HIS A 50 -14.39 -17.83 13.41
CA HIS A 50 -13.04 -17.62 12.92
C HIS A 50 -11.99 -18.05 13.95
N ASN A 51 -10.89 -18.61 13.45
CA ASN A 51 -9.66 -18.67 14.22
C ASN A 51 -9.02 -17.28 14.27
N TRP A 52 -8.30 -16.97 15.33
CA TRP A 52 -7.68 -15.67 15.53
C TRP A 52 -6.17 -15.78 15.59
N GLU A 53 -5.50 -14.72 15.14
CA GLU A 53 -4.07 -14.54 15.30
C GLU A 53 -3.75 -13.18 15.92
N VAL A 54 -2.65 -13.16 16.67
CA VAL A 54 -1.92 -12.02 17.19
C VAL A 54 -0.70 -11.86 16.31
N ARG A 55 -0.56 -10.68 15.73
CA ARG A 55 0.61 -10.31 14.91
C ARG A 55 0.82 -8.80 14.93
N SER A 56 1.91 -8.34 14.33
CA SER A 56 2.06 -6.94 13.96
C SER A 56 0.98 -6.52 12.95
N PRO A 57 0.55 -5.25 12.94
CA PRO A 57 -0.43 -4.76 11.98
C PRO A 57 0.10 -4.83 10.55
N SER A 58 -0.79 -5.00 9.57
CA SER A 58 -0.49 -4.65 8.19
C SER A 58 -0.46 -3.11 8.04
N GLU A 59 0.14 -2.60 6.97
CA GLU A 59 0.18 -1.17 6.68
C GLU A 59 -1.24 -0.59 6.60
N GLY A 60 -2.17 -1.32 5.99
CA GLY A 60 -3.58 -0.92 5.91
C GLY A 60 -4.23 -0.81 7.28
N GLU A 61 -4.02 -1.82 8.14
CA GLU A 61 -4.51 -1.79 9.53
C GLU A 61 -3.88 -0.66 10.34
N TRP A 62 -2.58 -0.44 10.18
CA TRP A 62 -1.83 0.63 10.84
C TRP A 62 -2.39 2.00 10.45
N ARG A 63 -2.55 2.25 9.14
CA ARG A 63 -3.10 3.52 8.62
C ARG A 63 -4.52 3.73 9.09
N HIS A 64 -5.34 2.69 9.06
CA HIS A 64 -6.72 2.77 9.55
C HIS A 64 -6.77 3.11 11.04
N ALA A 65 -5.94 2.48 11.87
CA ALA A 65 -5.85 2.78 13.29
C ALA A 65 -5.34 4.20 13.54
N HIS A 66 -4.35 4.65 12.77
CA HIS A 66 -3.82 6.01 12.84
C HIS A 66 -4.91 7.04 12.51
N GLU A 67 -5.63 6.86 11.40
CA GLU A 67 -6.70 7.78 10.96
C GLU A 67 -7.94 7.78 11.87
N LYS A 68 -8.35 6.61 12.39
CA LYS A 68 -9.60 6.47 13.15
C LYS A 68 -9.43 6.64 14.65
N ILE A 69 -8.30 6.21 15.19
CA ILE A 69 -8.07 6.14 16.63
C ILE A 69 -7.01 7.18 17.06
N GLY A 70 -6.31 7.81 16.11
CA GLY A 70 -5.24 8.77 16.42
C GLY A 70 -4.07 8.11 17.13
N LEU A 71 -3.77 6.85 16.78
CA LEU A 71 -2.72 6.09 17.44
C LEU A 71 -1.36 6.50 16.87
N GLU A 72 -0.77 7.50 17.52
CA GLU A 72 0.52 8.09 17.16
C GLU A 72 1.72 7.27 17.66
N LEU A 73 2.84 7.41 16.97
CA LEU A 73 4.13 6.89 17.41
C LEU A 73 4.93 8.00 18.09
N ASN A 74 5.64 7.66 19.17
CA ASN A 74 6.59 8.57 19.76
C ASN A 74 7.74 8.86 18.76
N PRO A 75 8.37 10.05 18.81
CA PRO A 75 9.53 10.38 17.98
C PRO A 75 10.68 9.38 18.12
N LYS A 76 11.50 9.26 17.07
CA LYS A 76 12.70 8.40 17.02
C LYS A 76 12.39 6.91 17.27
N LYS A 77 11.24 6.45 16.78
CA LYS A 77 10.79 5.05 16.77
C LYS A 77 10.66 4.51 15.36
N ILE A 78 10.90 3.21 15.25
CA ILE A 78 10.74 2.41 14.04
C ILE A 78 9.71 1.33 14.36
N GLU A 79 8.49 1.46 13.83
CA GLU A 79 7.44 0.47 14.05
C GLU A 79 7.47 -0.62 12.97
N ILE A 80 7.68 -1.87 13.37
CA ILE A 80 7.68 -3.01 12.45
C ILE A 80 6.25 -3.45 12.17
N LEU A 81 5.93 -3.56 10.87
CA LEU A 81 4.67 -4.10 10.35
C LEU A 81 4.82 -5.56 9.94
N ALA A 82 3.69 -6.23 9.71
CA ALA A 82 3.68 -7.61 9.22
C ALA A 82 3.97 -7.72 7.71
N ASP A 83 3.88 -6.62 6.96
CA ASP A 83 4.08 -6.63 5.51
C ASP A 83 5.54 -6.91 5.11
N GLY A 84 5.67 -7.66 4.03
CA GLY A 84 6.89 -7.74 3.25
C GLY A 84 7.24 -6.41 2.59
N VAL A 85 8.54 -6.15 2.44
CA VAL A 85 9.05 -4.94 1.80
C VAL A 85 8.57 -4.84 0.35
N ALA A 86 8.12 -3.65 -0.04
CA ALA A 86 7.72 -3.35 -1.40
C ALA A 86 8.05 -1.91 -1.78
N ASP A 87 8.23 -1.66 -3.07
CA ASP A 87 8.49 -0.35 -3.67
C ASP A 87 7.21 0.43 -4.00
N ASN A 88 6.09 -0.28 -4.15
CA ASN A 88 4.79 0.30 -4.52
C ASN A 88 3.63 -0.59 -4.02
N TYR A 89 2.39 -0.13 -4.17
CA TYR A 89 1.18 -0.85 -3.72
C TYR A 89 0.70 -1.98 -4.65
N ARG A 90 1.37 -2.25 -5.77
CA ARG A 90 0.97 -3.34 -6.68
C ARG A 90 1.24 -4.67 -6.02
N GLY A 91 0.28 -5.59 -6.08
CA GLY A 91 0.35 -6.87 -5.36
C GLY A 91 0.06 -6.77 -3.86
N ALA A 92 -0.27 -5.58 -3.32
CA ALA A 92 -0.73 -5.44 -1.95
C ALA A 92 -2.09 -6.14 -1.75
N MET A 93 -2.32 -6.69 -0.56
CA MET A 93 -3.59 -7.31 -0.20
C MET A 93 -4.66 -6.23 -0.01
N MET A 94 -5.87 -6.49 -0.46
CA MET A 94 -6.99 -5.52 -0.37
C MET A 94 -7.98 -5.84 0.75
N ASP A 95 -7.79 -6.94 1.47
CA ASP A 95 -8.65 -7.38 2.57
C ASP A 95 -8.02 -7.14 3.96
N GLY A 96 -6.91 -6.38 4.01
CA GLY A 96 -6.18 -6.07 5.24
C GLY A 96 -5.19 -7.14 5.69
N ARG A 97 -5.09 -8.28 5.01
CA ARG A 97 -4.00 -9.25 5.27
C ARG A 97 -2.63 -8.60 5.04
N PRO A 98 -1.58 -9.01 5.76
CA PRO A 98 -0.23 -8.57 5.45
C PRO A 98 0.17 -8.97 4.04
N ARG A 99 0.86 -8.07 3.35
CA ARG A 99 1.46 -8.36 2.05
C ARG A 99 2.60 -9.39 2.21
N PRO A 100 2.57 -10.53 1.51
CA PRO A 100 3.68 -11.47 1.54
C PRO A 100 4.89 -10.91 0.78
N PHE A 101 6.10 -11.29 1.21
CA PHE A 101 7.30 -11.07 0.44
C PHE A 101 7.60 -12.31 -0.43
N ASN A 102 7.56 -12.14 -1.75
CA ASN A 102 7.81 -13.23 -2.71
C ASN A 102 9.20 -13.14 -3.39
N GLY A 103 10.03 -12.18 -2.99
CA GLY A 103 11.37 -11.99 -3.56
C GLY A 103 12.41 -12.95 -2.99
N ILE A 104 13.57 -13.03 -3.63
CA ILE A 104 14.76 -13.70 -3.12
C ILE A 104 15.82 -12.64 -2.84
N GLY A 105 16.54 -12.77 -1.73
CA GLY A 105 17.68 -11.90 -1.41
C GLY A 105 17.59 -11.28 -0.01
N PRO A 106 18.44 -10.27 0.30
CA PRO A 106 18.58 -9.74 1.66
C PRO A 106 17.28 -9.12 2.19
N MET A 107 16.41 -8.62 1.31
CA MET A 107 15.11 -8.06 1.69
C MET A 107 14.11 -9.10 2.21
N ALA A 108 14.35 -10.40 2.04
CA ALA A 108 13.50 -11.45 2.61
C ALA A 108 13.49 -11.42 4.15
N LEU A 109 14.61 -10.98 4.75
CA LEU A 109 14.77 -10.78 6.19
C LEU A 109 14.34 -9.40 6.64
N HIS A 110 13.81 -8.57 5.75
CA HIS A 110 13.27 -7.26 6.11
C HIS A 110 11.75 -7.30 6.17
N ARG A 111 11.19 -6.34 6.92
CA ARG A 111 9.76 -6.03 6.94
C ARG A 111 9.56 -4.56 6.67
N THR A 112 8.39 -4.23 6.15
CA THR A 112 7.95 -2.85 6.05
C THR A 112 7.84 -2.26 7.45
N ALA A 113 8.29 -1.02 7.59
CA ALA A 113 8.27 -0.32 8.86
C ALA A 113 7.75 1.11 8.69
N ILE A 114 7.27 1.69 9.79
CA ILE A 114 6.93 3.10 9.88
C ILE A 114 7.95 3.78 10.77
N GLU A 115 8.75 4.66 10.18
CA GLU A 115 9.72 5.47 10.89
C GLU A 115 9.14 6.83 11.25
N THR A 116 9.36 7.25 12.48
CA THR A 116 9.00 8.61 12.93
C THR A 116 10.17 9.57 12.77
N HIS A 117 9.84 10.83 12.51
CA HIS A 117 10.84 11.89 12.52
C HIS A 117 11.54 11.95 13.90
N PRO A 118 12.87 12.20 13.96
CA PRO A 118 13.60 12.17 15.23
C PRO A 118 13.12 13.21 16.26
N SER A 119 12.56 14.33 15.81
CA SER A 119 12.18 15.47 16.66
C SER A 119 10.77 16.02 16.43
N GLN A 120 10.05 15.56 15.40
CA GLN A 120 8.76 16.13 15.02
C GLN A 120 7.68 15.07 15.21
N GLU A 121 6.71 15.37 16.06
CA GLU A 121 5.56 14.51 16.31
C GLU A 121 4.64 14.45 15.09
N GLY A 122 3.99 13.30 14.90
CA GLY A 122 3.04 13.05 13.80
C GLY A 122 3.66 12.93 12.39
N VAL A 123 4.97 13.11 12.24
CA VAL A 123 5.65 12.90 10.95
C VAL A 123 6.17 11.48 10.87
N THR A 124 5.59 10.72 9.95
CA THR A 124 5.95 9.32 9.70
C THR A 124 6.33 9.07 8.23
N ALA A 125 7.27 8.17 7.99
CA ALA A 125 7.66 7.70 6.67
C ALA A 125 7.61 6.16 6.59
N LEU A 126 7.23 5.65 5.42
CA LEU A 126 7.34 4.22 5.13
C LEU A 126 8.80 3.87 4.87
N SER A 127 9.32 2.85 5.56
CA SER A 127 10.69 2.38 5.43
C SER A 127 10.75 0.85 5.49
N SER A 128 11.95 0.30 5.63
CA SER A 128 12.16 -1.14 5.86
C SER A 128 13.08 -1.35 7.05
N ALA A 129 12.73 -2.29 7.92
CA ALA A 129 13.56 -2.69 9.05
C ALA A 129 14.06 -4.13 8.89
N PRO A 130 15.34 -4.42 9.19
CA PRO A 130 15.84 -5.78 9.27
C PRO A 130 15.23 -6.51 10.46
N MET A 131 14.92 -7.80 10.28
CA MET A 131 14.38 -8.69 11.32
C MET A 131 15.44 -9.59 11.95
N ASP A 132 16.64 -9.66 11.38
CA ASP A 132 17.72 -10.57 11.77
C ASP A 132 18.66 -10.02 12.85
N ARG A 133 18.45 -8.77 13.27
CA ARG A 133 19.25 -8.11 14.30
C ARG A 133 18.43 -7.09 15.10
N PRO A 134 18.75 -6.88 16.39
CA PRO A 134 18.13 -5.82 17.17
C PRO A 134 18.59 -4.43 16.71
N LEU A 135 17.68 -3.47 16.70
CA LEU A 135 17.96 -2.06 16.47
C LEU A 135 17.34 -1.20 17.57
N ASP A 136 17.97 -0.08 17.87
CA ASP A 136 17.47 0.87 18.84
C ASP A 136 16.18 1.54 18.35
N GLY A 137 15.18 1.61 19.21
CA GLY A 137 13.91 2.27 18.90
C GLY A 137 12.92 1.43 18.09
N ILE A 138 13.21 0.14 17.84
CA ILE A 138 12.21 -0.79 17.32
C ILE A 138 11.05 -0.91 18.30
N VAL A 139 9.85 -0.78 17.75
CA VAL A 139 8.59 -1.06 18.42
C VAL A 139 7.68 -1.84 17.48
N THR A 140 6.65 -2.47 18.01
CA THR A 140 5.59 -3.06 17.21
C THR A 140 4.28 -2.94 17.97
N ARG A 141 3.19 -2.64 17.27
CA ARG A 141 1.84 -2.81 17.82
C ARG A 141 1.40 -4.24 17.58
N LEU A 142 0.49 -4.72 18.42
CA LEU A 142 -0.11 -6.03 18.23
C LEU A 142 -1.57 -5.85 17.86
N VAL A 143 -2.02 -6.60 16.86
CA VAL A 143 -3.41 -6.68 16.44
C VAL A 143 -3.91 -8.10 16.63
N ILE A 144 -5.17 -8.23 17.03
CA ILE A 144 -5.91 -9.49 17.06
C ILE A 144 -6.82 -9.47 15.83
N THR A 145 -6.61 -10.38 14.89
CA THR A 145 -7.30 -10.43 13.60
C THR A 145 -7.79 -11.85 13.31
N PRO A 146 -8.91 -12.03 12.60
CA PRO A 146 -9.30 -13.35 12.15
C PRO A 146 -8.30 -13.89 11.12
N ILE A 147 -7.97 -15.17 11.22
CA ILE A 147 -7.22 -15.92 10.23
C ILE A 147 -8.17 -16.17 9.06
N ARG A 148 -7.94 -15.47 7.96
CA ARG A 148 -8.77 -15.56 6.76
C ARG A 148 -8.26 -16.73 5.90
N SER A 149 -9.16 -17.64 5.51
CA SER A 149 -8.85 -18.75 4.61
C SER A 149 -8.91 -18.33 3.12
N GLY A 150 -8.37 -19.16 2.23
CA GLY A 150 -8.38 -18.94 0.78
C GLY A 150 -7.37 -17.89 0.30
N GLU A 151 -7.36 -17.65 -1.02
CA GLU A 151 -6.51 -16.63 -1.64
C GLU A 151 -7.14 -15.24 -1.46
N GLY A 152 -6.38 -14.29 -0.89
CA GLY A 152 -6.87 -12.93 -0.71
C GLY A 152 -6.74 -12.10 -1.99
N LYS A 153 -7.70 -11.20 -2.22
CA LYS A 153 -7.71 -10.29 -3.37
C LYS A 153 -6.52 -9.33 -3.27
N LYS A 154 -5.79 -9.17 -4.38
CA LYS A 154 -4.58 -8.34 -4.46
C LYS A 154 -4.77 -7.23 -5.49
N VAL A 155 -4.11 -6.10 -5.25
CA VAL A 155 -3.94 -5.07 -6.27
C VAL A 155 -3.21 -5.69 -7.48
N PRO A 156 -3.67 -5.48 -8.73
CA PRO A 156 -3.01 -6.00 -9.91
C PRO A 156 -1.52 -5.64 -9.98
N LEU A 157 -0.69 -6.63 -10.31
CA LEU A 157 0.76 -6.46 -10.41
C LEU A 157 1.17 -5.49 -11.51
N ASN A 158 0.37 -5.39 -12.57
CA ASN A 158 0.64 -4.53 -13.72
C ASN A 158 -0.51 -3.58 -13.97
N ALA A 159 -0.20 -2.38 -14.49
CA ALA A 159 -1.24 -1.52 -15.03
C ALA A 159 -1.67 -2.03 -16.40
N ASP A 160 -2.92 -1.80 -16.75
CA ASP A 160 -3.39 -2.02 -18.11
C ASP A 160 -2.75 -0.98 -19.05
N PHE A 161 -1.60 -1.33 -19.62
CA PHE A 161 -0.86 -0.47 -20.54
C PHE A 161 -1.68 -0.16 -21.79
N PHE A 162 -2.44 -1.14 -22.30
CA PHE A 162 -3.24 -0.97 -23.51
C PHE A 162 -4.44 -0.06 -23.28
N ALA A 163 -5.14 -0.21 -22.15
CA ALA A 163 -6.22 0.71 -21.79
C ALA A 163 -5.68 2.15 -21.62
N ASN A 164 -4.49 2.30 -21.02
CA ASN A 164 -3.85 3.61 -20.88
C ASN A 164 -3.51 4.24 -22.24
N ILE A 165 -2.92 3.49 -23.18
CA ILE A 165 -2.64 3.98 -24.53
C ILE A 165 -3.93 4.36 -25.26
N ARG A 166 -4.95 3.50 -25.22
CA ARG A 166 -6.24 3.77 -25.88
C ARG A 166 -6.86 5.06 -25.36
N GLY A 167 -6.84 5.27 -24.04
CA GLY A 167 -7.31 6.51 -23.44
C GLY A 167 -6.51 7.72 -23.94
N GLU A 168 -5.19 7.62 -23.97
CA GLU A 168 -4.32 8.70 -24.45
C GLU A 168 -4.60 9.07 -25.91
N VAL A 169 -4.70 8.07 -26.79
CA VAL A 169 -5.02 8.26 -28.22
C VAL A 169 -6.40 8.90 -28.38
N PHE A 170 -7.40 8.42 -27.65
CA PHE A 170 -8.76 8.97 -27.71
C PHE A 170 -8.80 10.46 -27.34
N TRP A 171 -8.19 10.84 -26.22
CA TRP A 171 -8.20 12.24 -25.76
C TRP A 171 -7.33 13.15 -26.62
N THR A 172 -6.18 12.67 -27.12
CA THR A 172 -5.34 13.42 -28.04
C THR A 172 -6.09 13.73 -29.35
N ILE A 173 -6.85 12.76 -29.86
CA ILE A 173 -7.68 12.97 -31.05
C ILE A 173 -8.82 13.95 -30.75
N LEU A 174 -9.54 13.74 -29.65
CA LEU A 174 -10.74 14.52 -29.33
C LEU A 174 -10.45 15.98 -28.98
N LEU A 175 -9.39 16.25 -28.21
CA LEU A 175 -9.05 17.59 -27.72
C LEU A 175 -7.97 18.29 -28.54
N GLY A 176 -7.19 17.52 -29.30
CA GLY A 176 -6.08 18.04 -30.09
C GLY A 176 -6.38 18.05 -31.58
N VAL A 177 -6.47 16.86 -32.17
CA VAL A 177 -6.60 16.68 -33.62
C VAL A 177 -7.94 17.20 -34.13
N ILE A 178 -9.08 16.85 -33.53
CA ILE A 178 -10.38 17.30 -34.03
C ILE A 178 -10.47 18.84 -34.01
N PRO A 179 -10.16 19.56 -32.91
CA PRO A 179 -10.18 21.01 -32.89
C PRO A 179 -9.22 21.67 -33.89
N SER A 180 -8.04 21.06 -34.14
CA SER A 180 -7.08 21.62 -35.09
C SER A 180 -7.61 21.65 -36.53
N PHE A 181 -8.49 20.73 -36.91
CA PHE A 181 -9.16 20.74 -38.22
C PHE A 181 -10.47 21.53 -38.22
N VAL A 182 -11.27 21.44 -37.14
CA VAL A 182 -12.58 22.12 -37.04
C VAL A 182 -12.41 23.65 -37.06
N ILE A 183 -11.41 24.19 -36.36
CA ILE A 183 -11.22 25.64 -36.25
C ILE A 183 -10.95 26.30 -37.61
N PRO A 184 -10.02 25.83 -38.45
CA PRO A 184 -9.82 26.37 -39.80
C PRO A 184 -11.05 26.25 -40.70
N ILE A 185 -11.75 25.11 -40.66
CA ILE A 185 -12.94 24.88 -41.48
C ILE A 185 -14.05 25.86 -41.09
N ALA A 186 -14.32 26.02 -39.80
CA ALA A 186 -15.31 26.97 -39.28
C ALA A 186 -14.95 28.43 -39.59
N ARG A 187 -13.66 28.73 -39.78
CA ARG A 187 -13.16 30.06 -40.20
C ARG A 187 -13.11 30.26 -41.71
N GLY A 188 -13.65 29.34 -42.52
CA GLY A 188 -13.68 29.46 -43.98
C GLY A 188 -12.37 29.09 -44.67
N MET A 189 -11.38 28.53 -43.96
CA MET A 189 -10.10 28.06 -44.49
C MET A 189 -10.15 26.57 -44.86
N GLY A 190 -11.24 26.12 -45.49
CA GLY A 190 -11.44 24.71 -45.83
C GLY A 190 -10.39 24.15 -46.79
N SER A 191 -9.88 24.96 -47.72
CA SER A 191 -8.80 24.55 -48.63
C SER A 191 -7.49 24.25 -47.88
N TYR A 192 -7.20 24.98 -46.80
CA TYR A 192 -6.03 24.76 -45.95
C TYR A 192 -6.14 23.45 -45.16
N ALA A 193 -7.34 22.99 -44.82
CA ALA A 193 -7.53 21.69 -44.18
C ALA A 193 -7.09 20.53 -45.09
N VAL A 194 -7.14 20.71 -46.40
CA VAL A 194 -6.73 19.70 -47.39
C VAL A 194 -5.26 19.85 -47.78
N THR A 195 -4.77 21.08 -48.00
CA THR A 195 -3.39 21.31 -48.46
C THR A 195 -2.38 21.35 -47.30
N GLY A 196 -2.81 21.80 -46.13
CA GLY A 196 -2.00 21.96 -44.92
C GLY A 196 -2.28 20.90 -43.84
N TRP A 197 -2.92 19.78 -44.20
CA TRP A 197 -3.37 18.76 -43.25
C TRP A 197 -2.27 18.26 -42.30
N ALA A 198 -1.02 18.14 -42.79
CA ALA A 198 0.10 17.69 -41.98
C ALA A 198 0.37 18.66 -40.82
N ASN A 199 0.38 19.97 -41.08
CA ASN A 199 0.59 20.99 -40.03
C ASN A 199 -0.55 20.99 -39.01
N LEU A 200 -1.80 20.79 -39.46
CA LEU A 200 -2.95 20.69 -38.57
C LEU A 200 -2.91 19.42 -37.72
N LEU A 201 -2.47 18.30 -38.29
CA LEU A 201 -2.30 17.06 -37.57
C LEU A 201 -1.21 17.20 -36.49
N PHE A 202 -0.02 17.67 -36.85
CA PHE A 202 1.07 17.87 -35.88
C PHE A 202 0.71 18.90 -34.82
N GLY A 203 0.12 20.04 -35.22
CA GLY A 203 -0.38 21.04 -34.29
C GLY A 203 -1.44 20.47 -33.35
N GLY A 204 -2.34 19.64 -33.87
CA GLY A 204 -3.36 18.94 -33.10
C GLY A 204 -2.77 17.92 -32.12
N LEU A 205 -1.78 17.12 -32.53
CA LEU A 205 -1.09 16.18 -31.64
C LEU A 205 -0.36 16.92 -30.51
N CYS A 206 0.36 18.00 -30.81
CA CYS A 206 1.03 18.82 -29.82
C CYS A 206 0.02 19.49 -28.85
N ALA A 207 -1.06 20.07 -29.38
CA ALA A 207 -2.11 20.67 -28.57
C ALA A 207 -2.82 19.63 -27.69
N GLY A 208 -3.11 18.44 -28.22
CA GLY A 208 -3.71 17.33 -27.48
C GLY A 208 -2.81 16.86 -26.34
N PHE A 209 -1.51 16.71 -26.59
CA PHE A 209 -0.55 16.32 -25.56
C PHE A 209 -0.41 17.37 -24.44
N VAL A 210 -0.27 18.65 -24.80
CA VAL A 210 -0.18 19.75 -23.81
C VAL A 210 -1.47 19.87 -23.01
N THR A 211 -2.63 19.74 -23.67
CA THR A 211 -3.93 19.76 -23.00
C THR A 211 -4.07 18.57 -22.07
N GLY A 212 -3.64 17.37 -22.48
CA GLY A 212 -3.62 16.18 -21.63
C GLY A 212 -2.71 16.28 -20.41
N ALA A 213 -1.61 17.03 -20.53
CA ALA A 213 -0.72 17.33 -19.40
C ALA A 213 -1.34 18.31 -18.40
N LEU A 214 -2.09 19.30 -18.88
CA LEU A 214 -2.80 20.28 -18.04
C LEU A 214 -4.08 19.71 -17.42
N TRP A 215 -4.82 18.91 -18.18
CA TRP A 215 -6.06 18.29 -17.76
C TRP A 215 -6.18 16.88 -18.31
N ARG A 216 -6.28 15.91 -17.39
CA ARG A 216 -6.48 14.50 -17.70
C ARG A 216 -7.69 13.97 -16.94
N PRO A 217 -8.59 13.21 -17.60
CA PRO A 217 -9.64 12.50 -16.89
C PRO A 217 -9.04 11.58 -15.83
N ARG A 218 -9.69 11.53 -14.67
CA ARG A 218 -9.29 10.64 -13.59
C ARG A 218 -9.37 9.19 -14.09
N ARG A 219 -8.32 8.43 -13.84
CA ARG A 219 -8.33 6.99 -14.12
C ARG A 219 -9.33 6.30 -13.19
N PRO A 220 -9.99 5.22 -13.65
CA PRO A 220 -10.87 4.46 -12.78
C PRO A 220 -10.07 3.96 -11.57
N THR A 221 -10.67 4.10 -10.39
CA THR A 221 -10.13 3.54 -9.15
C THR A 221 -10.67 2.12 -9.03
N LEU A 222 -9.77 1.15 -8.88
CA LEU A 222 -10.14 -0.24 -8.67
C LEU A 222 -10.69 -0.41 -7.25
N GLN A 223 -11.91 -0.92 -7.13
CA GLN A 223 -12.51 -1.31 -5.87
C GLN A 223 -12.29 -2.79 -5.59
N TYR A 224 -12.53 -3.21 -4.35
CA TYR A 224 -12.38 -4.60 -3.93
C TYR A 224 -13.26 -5.57 -4.72
N ASP A 225 -14.47 -5.13 -5.06
CA ASP A 225 -15.44 -5.95 -5.79
C ASP A 225 -15.09 -6.07 -7.29
N ASP A 226 -14.36 -5.11 -7.86
CA ASP A 226 -13.98 -5.10 -9.28
C ASP A 226 -12.94 -6.18 -9.65
N ILE A 227 -12.28 -6.79 -8.67
CA ILE A 227 -11.15 -7.71 -8.91
C ILE A 227 -11.60 -9.04 -9.51
N GLU A 228 -12.79 -9.52 -9.18
CA GLU A 228 -13.33 -10.79 -9.71
C GLU A 228 -13.55 -10.73 -11.23
N ASP A 229 -13.86 -9.54 -11.74
CA ASP A 229 -14.11 -9.29 -13.17
C ASP A 229 -12.87 -8.80 -13.92
N SER A 230 -11.76 -8.53 -13.21
CA SER A 230 -10.58 -7.92 -13.82
C SER A 230 -9.73 -8.94 -14.57
N THR A 231 -9.72 -8.86 -15.90
CA THR A 231 -8.80 -9.61 -16.79
C THR A 231 -7.33 -9.24 -16.62
N LEU A 232 -7.01 -8.38 -15.63
CA LEU A 232 -5.68 -7.88 -15.30
C LEU A 232 -4.86 -8.85 -14.44
N ILE A 233 -5.52 -9.91 -13.94
CA ILE A 233 -4.88 -11.08 -13.34
C ILE A 233 -4.48 -12.03 -14.48
N ARG A 234 -3.51 -11.63 -15.30
CA ARG A 234 -2.75 -12.60 -16.10
C ARG A 234 -1.35 -12.60 -15.53
N GLU A 235 -0.97 -13.76 -15.00
CA GLU A 235 0.35 -14.06 -14.44
C GLU A 235 1.49 -13.74 -15.42
#